data_AF-A0A847BRU6-F1
#
_entry.id   AF-A0A847BRU6-F1
#
_cell.length_a   1.000
_cell.length_b   1.000
_cell.length_c   1.000
_cell.angle_alpha   90.00
_cell.angle_beta   90.00
_cell.angle_gamma   90.00
#
_symmetry.space_group_name_H-M   'P 1'
#
loop_
_entity.id
_entity.type
_entity.pdbx_description
1 polymer ?
#
loop_
_entity_poly.entity_id
_entity_poly.type
_entity_poly.pdbx_seq_one_letter_code
_entity_poly.pdbx_strand_id
1 'polypeptide(L)'
;MVASAFAYYNYRFAQYKFIDFDNWIFYEEATIFEPESSCYTLVVFSSNQRELYDLVLNLTKDCPIVGIDLYQHRKKFEDNTIQISAGMNTLLPFLQRFEIYEIPVAFRIEQQNGTLYKQDSPIEVLP
;
A
#
# COMPACT_ATOMS: atom_id res chain seq x y z
N MET A 1 -0.37 27.51 26.25
CA MET A 1 0.33 26.29 25.76
C MET A 1 -0.59 25.26 25.09
N VAL A 2 -1.87 25.56 24.84
CA VAL A 2 -2.77 24.64 24.09
C VAL A 2 -2.63 24.82 22.58
N ALA A 3 -2.51 26.06 22.10
CA ALA A 3 -2.38 26.36 20.67
C ALA A 3 -1.08 25.79 20.05
N SER A 4 0.03 25.84 20.78
CA SER A 4 1.33 25.30 20.32
C SER A 4 1.30 23.78 20.20
N ALA A 5 0.71 23.09 21.19
CA ALA A 5 0.54 21.64 21.15
C ALA A 5 -0.43 21.22 20.03
N PHE A 6 -1.52 21.97 19.83
CA PHE A 6 -2.46 21.76 18.73
C PHE A 6 -1.82 21.97 17.36
N ALA A 7 -1.04 23.04 17.17
CA ALA A 7 -0.33 23.29 15.92
C ALA A 7 0.72 22.21 15.62
N TYR A 8 1.48 21.78 16.64
CA TYR A 8 2.45 20.69 16.51
C TYR A 8 1.79 19.36 16.13
N TYR A 9 0.66 19.02 16.77
CA TYR A 9 -0.09 17.80 16.46
C TYR A 9 -0.60 17.82 15.01
N ASN A 10 -1.22 18.92 14.56
CA ASN A 10 -1.69 19.04 13.19
C ASN A 10 -0.56 18.98 12.17
N TYR A 11 0.58 19.61 12.47
CA TYR A 11 1.76 19.56 11.60
C TYR A 11 2.28 18.13 11.44
N ARG A 12 2.39 17.37 12.54
CA ARG A 12 2.78 15.95 12.51
C ARG A 12 1.73 15.09 11.80
N PHE A 13 0.44 15.38 12.00
CA PHE A 13 -0.64 14.65 11.36
C PHE A 13 -0.66 14.84 9.84
N ALA A 14 -0.36 16.05 9.36
CA ALA A 14 -0.24 16.36 7.94
C ALA A 14 0.91 15.61 7.24
N GLN A 15 1.91 15.16 7.99
CA GLN A 15 3.01 14.33 7.47
C GLN A 15 2.59 12.88 7.24
N TYR A 16 1.49 12.42 7.86
CA TYR A 16 1.03 11.06 7.61
C TYR A 16 0.44 10.93 6.20
N LYS A 17 0.85 9.86 5.54
CA LYS A 17 0.31 9.44 4.25
C LYS A 17 -0.83 8.47 4.51
N PHE A 18 -1.94 8.68 3.83
CA PHE A 18 -3.15 7.90 3.98
C PHE A 18 -3.58 7.34 2.63
N ILE A 19 -4.21 6.18 2.66
CA ILE A 19 -4.91 5.55 1.55
C ILE A 19 -6.35 5.29 2.00
N ASP A 20 -7.30 5.63 1.14
CA ASP A 20 -8.72 5.44 1.38
C ASP A 20 -9.27 4.58 0.24
N PHE A 21 -9.68 3.36 0.57
CA PHE A 21 -10.14 2.37 -0.40
C PHE A 21 -11.55 2.68 -0.96
N ASP A 22 -12.30 3.61 -0.38
CA ASP A 22 -13.55 4.11 -0.98
C ASP A 22 -13.28 5.16 -2.07
N ASN A 23 -12.25 5.98 -1.86
CA ASN A 23 -11.88 7.04 -2.79
C ASN A 23 -10.96 6.52 -3.91
N TRP A 24 -10.06 5.60 -3.59
CA TRP A 24 -9.09 5.02 -4.52
C TRP A 24 -9.46 3.58 -4.82
N ILE A 25 -10.09 3.39 -5.98
CA ILE A 25 -10.62 2.09 -6.38
C ILE A 25 -9.49 1.20 -6.85
N PHE A 26 -9.28 0.12 -6.10
CA PHE A 26 -8.45 -1.02 -6.48
C PHE A 26 -9.34 -2.22 -6.78
N TYR A 27 -8.83 -3.13 -7.61
CA TYR A 27 -9.52 -4.32 -8.06
C TYR A 27 -8.73 -5.56 -7.67
N GLU A 28 -9.39 -6.47 -6.97
CA GLU A 28 -8.94 -7.84 -6.80
C GLU A 28 -9.59 -8.69 -7.90
N GLU A 29 -8.78 -9.22 -8.82
CA GLU A 29 -9.23 -9.93 -10.02
C GLU A 29 -10.25 -9.14 -10.90
N ALA A 30 -11.55 -9.32 -10.65
CA ALA A 30 -12.66 -8.70 -11.37
C ALA A 30 -13.64 -7.93 -10.45
N THR A 31 -13.37 -7.88 -9.16
CA THR A 31 -14.19 -7.20 -8.15
C THR A 31 -13.44 -6.05 -7.52
N ILE A 32 -14.16 -5.10 -6.92
CA ILE A 32 -13.54 -4.04 -6.12
C ILE A 32 -12.90 -4.71 -4.91
N PHE A 33 -11.66 -4.32 -4.60
CA PHE A 33 -10.97 -4.78 -3.40
C PHE A 33 -11.60 -4.15 -2.17
N GLU A 34 -12.07 -4.98 -1.25
CA GLU A 34 -12.64 -4.56 0.02
C GLU A 34 -11.67 -4.98 1.15
N PRO A 35 -11.10 -4.02 1.90
CA PRO A 35 -10.12 -4.34 2.92
C PRO A 35 -10.78 -4.94 4.18
N GLU A 36 -10.48 -6.20 4.48
CA GLU A 36 -11.02 -6.95 5.64
C GLU A 36 -10.09 -6.94 6.87
N SER A 37 -8.78 -6.74 6.67
CA SER A 37 -7.77 -6.78 7.73
C SER A 37 -7.50 -5.41 8.33
N SER A 38 -7.19 -5.35 9.63
CA SER A 38 -6.80 -4.12 10.32
C SER A 38 -5.42 -3.60 9.90
N CYS A 39 -4.61 -4.42 9.23
CA CYS A 39 -3.32 -4.00 8.69
C CYS A 39 -2.98 -4.76 7.41
N TYR A 40 -2.13 -4.15 6.59
CA TYR A 40 -1.58 -4.76 5.38
C TYR A 40 -0.14 -4.35 5.17
N THR A 41 0.65 -5.26 4.60
CA THR A 41 1.94 -4.92 4.00
C THR A 41 1.74 -4.72 2.51
N LEU A 42 1.79 -3.47 2.05
CA LEU A 42 1.70 -3.16 0.63
C LEU A 42 3.04 -3.43 -0.02
N VAL A 43 3.04 -4.17 -1.14
CA VAL A 43 4.20 -4.38 -2.00
C VAL A 43 3.87 -3.83 -3.37
N VAL A 44 4.56 -2.78 -3.78
CA VAL A 44 4.35 -2.12 -5.07
C VAL A 44 5.45 -2.56 -6.02
N PHE A 45 5.07 -3.13 -7.16
CA PHE A 45 6.02 -3.79 -8.05
C PHE A 45 5.60 -3.76 -9.52
N SER A 46 6.49 -4.26 -10.39
CA SER A 46 6.19 -4.54 -11.79
C SER A 46 6.29 -6.03 -12.07
N SER A 47 5.23 -6.64 -12.63
CA SER A 47 5.22 -8.05 -13.04
C SER A 47 6.30 -8.44 -14.07
N ASN A 48 6.97 -7.47 -14.69
CA ASN A 48 8.09 -7.72 -15.60
C ASN A 48 9.42 -7.98 -14.86
N GLN A 49 9.46 -7.77 -13.54
CA GLN A 49 10.60 -8.08 -12.68
C GLN A 49 10.54 -9.56 -12.26
N ARG A 50 11.62 -10.31 -12.50
CA ARG A 50 11.61 -11.79 -12.39
C ARG A 50 11.71 -12.33 -10.95
N GLU A 51 12.16 -11.52 -9.99
CA GLU A 51 12.64 -11.98 -8.68
C GLU A 51 11.73 -11.57 -7.49
N LEU A 52 10.51 -11.08 -7.78
CA LEU A 52 9.58 -10.60 -6.75
C LEU A 52 9.15 -11.66 -5.74
N TYR A 53 9.05 -12.92 -6.18
CA TYR A 53 8.52 -13.99 -5.35
C TYR A 53 9.42 -14.26 -4.14
N ASP A 54 10.74 -14.33 -4.35
CA ASP A 54 11.71 -14.57 -3.28
C ASP A 54 11.80 -13.38 -2.31
N LEU A 55 11.60 -12.16 -2.79
CA LEU A 55 11.58 -10.95 -1.96
C LEU A 55 10.37 -10.91 -1.04
N VAL A 56 9.18 -11.28 -1.56
CA VAL A 56 7.93 -11.30 -0.81
C VAL A 56 7.94 -12.38 0.29
N LEU A 57 8.59 -13.52 0.05
CA LEU A 57 8.73 -14.59 1.05
C LEU A 57 9.52 -14.18 2.29
N ASN A 58 10.45 -13.23 2.14
CA ASN A 58 11.29 -12.72 3.24
C ASN A 58 10.62 -11.60 4.05
N LEU A 59 9.48 -11.08 3.60
CA LEU A 59 8.74 -10.06 4.34
C LEU A 59 8.06 -10.66 5.58
N THR A 60 8.02 -9.86 6.65
CA THR A 60 7.36 -10.26 7.91
C THR A 60 5.87 -10.47 7.68
N LYS A 61 5.36 -11.64 8.09
CA LYS A 61 3.98 -12.10 7.80
C LYS A 61 2.96 -11.69 8.88
N ASP A 62 3.25 -10.66 9.66
CA ASP A 62 2.38 -10.20 10.75
C ASP A 62 1.07 -9.60 10.24
N CYS A 63 1.10 -9.06 9.03
CA CYS A 63 -0.06 -8.54 8.30
C CYS A 63 -0.16 -9.23 6.93
N PRO A 64 -1.38 -9.42 6.40
CA PRO A 64 -1.57 -9.89 5.03
C PRO A 64 -0.82 -9.00 4.03
N ILE A 65 -0.21 -9.63 3.03
CA ILE A 65 0.56 -8.93 2.00
C ILE A 65 -0.37 -8.60 0.84
N VAL A 66 -0.38 -7.34 0.43
CA VAL A 66 -1.15 -6.84 -0.70
C VAL A 66 -0.17 -6.39 -1.79
N GLY A 67 -0.16 -7.12 -2.89
CA GLY A 67 0.65 -6.83 -4.06
C GLY A 67 -0.06 -5.88 -5.03
N ILE A 68 0.54 -4.72 -5.29
CA ILE A 68 0.07 -3.73 -6.27
C ILE A 68 0.97 -3.81 -7.51
N ASP A 69 0.46 -4.42 -8.58
CA ASP A 69 1.19 -4.53 -9.84
C ASP A 69 0.91 -3.33 -10.76
N LEU A 70 1.96 -2.54 -11.06
CA LEU A 70 1.87 -1.38 -11.93
C LEU A 70 1.60 -1.73 -13.40
N TYR A 71 1.95 -2.93 -13.86
CA TYR A 71 1.69 -3.39 -15.23
C TYR A 71 0.34 -4.12 -15.37
N GLN A 72 -0.40 -4.26 -14.27
CA GLN A 72 -1.73 -4.85 -14.21
C GLN A 72 -1.81 -6.26 -14.84
N HIS A 73 -0.72 -7.02 -14.78
CA HIS A 73 -0.74 -8.41 -15.21
C HIS A 73 -1.37 -9.26 -14.12
N ARG A 74 -2.52 -9.85 -14.43
CA ARG A 74 -3.30 -10.72 -13.53
C ARG A 74 -2.65 -12.10 -13.34
N LYS A 75 -1.36 -12.15 -12.99
CA LYS A 75 -0.66 -13.39 -12.65
C LYS A 75 -0.78 -13.62 -11.15
N LYS A 76 -1.58 -14.62 -10.76
CA LYS A 76 -1.75 -15.05 -9.37
C LYS A 76 -0.39 -15.30 -8.71
N PHE A 77 -0.12 -14.60 -7.61
CA PHE A 77 0.88 -15.01 -6.64
C PHE A 77 0.29 -16.11 -5.74
N GLU A 78 1.15 -16.94 -5.14
CA GLU A 78 0.72 -18.07 -4.29
C GLU A 78 -0.01 -17.64 -2.99
N ASP A 79 -0.59 -18.65 -2.33
CA ASP A 79 -1.70 -18.71 -1.35
C ASP A 79 -1.78 -17.70 -0.19
N ASN A 80 -0.82 -16.78 -0.02
CA ASN A 80 -0.80 -15.86 1.14
C ASN A 80 -0.66 -14.38 0.77
N THR A 81 -0.91 -14.04 -0.49
CA THR A 81 -0.82 -12.67 -1.01
C THR A 81 -2.07 -12.28 -1.77
N ILE A 82 -2.61 -11.10 -1.46
CA ILE A 82 -3.75 -10.53 -2.18
C ILE A 82 -3.17 -9.67 -3.30
N GLN A 83 -3.50 -9.96 -4.54
CA GLN A 83 -3.04 -9.15 -5.66
C GLN A 83 -4.14 -8.20 -6.11
N ILE A 84 -3.82 -6.92 -6.07
CA ILE A 84 -4.71 -5.85 -6.51
C ILE A 84 -4.10 -5.08 -7.68
N SER A 85 -4.98 -4.55 -8.50
CA SER A 85 -4.65 -3.68 -9.63
C SER A 85 -5.53 -2.45 -9.61
N ALA A 86 -5.10 -1.38 -10.27
CA ALA A 86 -5.86 -0.14 -10.31
C ALA A 86 -5.67 0.55 -11.66
N GLY A 87 -6.64 1.37 -12.06
CA GLY A 87 -6.48 2.26 -13.21
C GLY A 87 -5.41 3.33 -12.94
N MET A 88 -4.84 3.91 -13.99
CA MET A 88 -3.78 4.94 -13.84
C MET A 88 -4.24 6.17 -13.06
N ASN A 89 -5.54 6.50 -13.13
CA ASN A 89 -6.14 7.59 -12.35
C ASN A 89 -6.09 7.35 -10.83
N THR A 90 -5.96 6.09 -10.39
CA THR A 90 -5.75 5.72 -8.99
C THR A 90 -4.27 5.50 -8.69
N LEU A 91 -3.56 4.78 -9.58
CA LEU A 91 -2.15 4.44 -9.36
C LEU A 91 -1.23 5.66 -9.32
N LEU A 92 -1.40 6.63 -10.22
CA LEU A 92 -0.51 7.79 -10.28
C LEU A 92 -0.63 8.67 -9.03
N PRO A 93 -1.84 9.07 -8.57
CA PRO A 93 -1.97 9.77 -7.29
C PRO A 93 -1.47 8.93 -6.10
N PHE A 94 -1.68 7.62 -6.10
CA PHE A 94 -1.15 6.73 -5.07
C PHE A 94 0.38 6.78 -5.00
N LEU A 95 1.07 6.57 -6.13
CA LEU A 95 2.54 6.64 -6.18
C LEU A 95 3.06 8.01 -5.74
N GLN A 96 2.42 9.09 -6.18
CA GLN A 96 2.79 10.46 -5.78
C GLN A 96 2.57 10.72 -4.30
N ARG A 97 1.42 10.32 -3.75
CA ARG A 97 1.07 10.52 -2.33
C ARG A 97 2.04 9.79 -1.42
N PHE A 98 2.42 8.58 -1.81
CA PHE A 98 3.38 7.79 -1.04
C PHE A 98 4.84 8.14 -1.37
N GLU A 99 5.10 8.98 -2.36
CA GLU A 99 6.45 9.35 -2.82
C GLU A 99 7.26 8.10 -3.25
N ILE A 100 6.61 7.21 -3.99
CA ILE A 100 7.22 6.00 -4.54
C ILE A 100 7.90 6.35 -5.86
N TYR A 101 9.23 6.40 -5.86
CA TYR A 101 10.05 6.73 -7.04
C TYR A 101 10.79 5.52 -7.62
N GLU A 102 10.89 4.45 -6.83
CA GLU A 102 11.58 3.22 -7.19
C GLU A 102 10.67 2.02 -6.88
N ILE A 103 10.87 0.92 -7.60
CA ILE A 103 10.15 -0.34 -7.41
C ILE A 103 11.12 -1.52 -7.59
N PRO A 104 10.94 -2.64 -6.87
CA PRO A 104 9.85 -2.91 -5.94
C PRO A 104 10.05 -2.26 -4.57
N VAL A 105 8.93 -1.89 -3.92
CA VAL A 105 8.94 -1.33 -2.56
C VAL A 105 7.92 -2.01 -1.67
N ALA A 106 8.20 -2.05 -0.36
CA ALA A 106 7.27 -2.52 0.65
C ALA A 106 7.07 -1.50 1.77
N PHE A 107 5.85 -1.42 2.30
CA PHE A 107 5.55 -0.66 3.51
C PHE A 107 4.23 -1.12 4.14
N ARG A 108 4.10 -0.88 5.45
CA ARG A 108 2.92 -1.22 6.24
C ARG A 108 1.92 -0.08 6.23
N ILE A 109 0.65 -0.46 6.12
CA ILE A 109 -0.50 0.40 6.39
C ILE A 109 -1.35 -0.20 7.50
N GLU A 110 -1.96 0.67 8.31
CA GLU A 110 -2.80 0.29 9.44
C GLU A 110 -4.14 1.04 9.38
N GLN A 111 -5.23 0.30 9.56
CA GLN A 111 -6.59 0.81 9.54
C GLN A 111 -6.76 1.86 10.64
N GLN A 112 -7.28 3.02 10.28
CA GLN A 112 -7.62 4.06 11.24
C GLN A 112 -9.13 4.13 11.44
N ASN A 113 -9.90 4.08 10.35
CA ASN A 113 -11.35 4.11 10.39
C ASN A 113 -11.95 3.59 9.07
N GLY A 114 -12.72 2.50 9.12
CA GLY A 114 -13.34 1.92 7.93
C GLY A 114 -12.31 1.62 6.84
N THR A 115 -12.50 2.19 5.66
CA THR A 115 -11.63 2.05 4.48
C THR A 115 -10.40 2.97 4.48
N LEU A 116 -10.23 3.80 5.52
CA LEU A 116 -9.08 4.70 5.68
C LEU A 116 -7.93 4.02 6.43
N TYR A 117 -6.79 3.94 5.76
CA TYR A 117 -5.55 3.38 6.29
C TYR A 117 -4.44 4.43 6.28
N LYS A 118 -3.57 4.35 7.29
CA LYS A 118 -2.42 5.24 7.47
C LYS A 118 -1.13 4.46 7.23
N GLN A 119 -0.15 5.08 6.60
CA GLN A 119 1.21 4.56 6.54
C GLN A 119 1.79 4.43 7.95
N ASP A 120 2.24 3.22 8.29
CA ASP A 120 2.74 2.90 9.62
C ASP A 120 4.24 2.54 9.63
N SER A 121 4.82 2.24 8.46
CA SER A 121 6.27 2.06 8.31
C SER A 121 6.87 2.96 7.22
N PRO A 122 8.18 3.25 7.28
CA PRO A 122 8.90 3.78 6.13
C PRO A 122 8.75 2.89 4.89
N ILE A 123 8.96 3.48 3.72
CA ILE A 123 9.05 2.74 2.46
C ILE A 123 10.42 2.08 2.40
N GLU A 124 10.42 0.76 2.26
CA GLU A 124 11.61 -0.05 2.06
C GLU A 124 11.73 -0.41 0.58
N VAL A 125 12.86 -0.06 -0.03
CA VAL A 125 13.20 -0.50 -1.39
C VAL A 125 13.71 -1.92 -1.29
N LEU A 126 13.08 -2.84 -2.03
CA LEU A 126 13.45 -4.24 -2.04
C LEU A 126 14.58 -4.47 -3.07
N PRO A 127 15.63 -5.22 -2.71
CA PRO A 127 16.82 -5.44 -3.55
C PRO A 127 16.56 -6.29 -4.79
#